data_AF-A0A5D2MW18-F1
#
_entry.id   AF-A0A5D2MW18-F1
#
_cell.length_a   1.000
_cell.length_b   1.000
_cell.length_c   1.000
_cell.angle_alpha   90.00
_cell.angle_beta   90.00
_cell.angle_gamma   90.00
#
_symmetry.space_group_name_H-M   'P 1'
#
loop_
_entity.id
_entity.type
_entity.pdbx_description
1 polymer ?
#
loop_
_entity_poly.entity_id
_entity_poly.type
_entity_poly.pdbx_seq_one_letter_code
_entity_poly.pdbx_strand_id
1 'polypeptide(L)'
;METSEGAFSWKPENCDTPKVAECFTKVAETKFAIKVEEFFNLFLSDNAVNFVKSFHRRCGDKEFKCSSWCPHDKFGHVRDVSFQHPIKIYFGAKFDSCQEAQKFGIYRNSHLVIETSQGISDVPYGDYFRVEVQARPELP
;
A
#
# COMPACT_ATOMS: atom_id res chain seq x y z
N MET A 1 -13.00 23.46 -18.36
CA MET A 1 -13.95 22.66 -17.57
C MET A 1 -13.95 21.28 -18.17
N GLU A 2 -13.16 20.37 -17.61
CA GLU A 2 -13.30 18.93 -17.84
C GLU A 2 -12.99 18.24 -16.51
N THR A 3 -14.03 18.07 -15.72
CA THR A 3 -14.08 17.11 -14.61
C THR A 3 -14.35 15.74 -15.23
N SER A 4 -13.31 14.95 -15.46
CA SER A 4 -13.50 13.50 -15.53
C SER A 4 -13.38 12.95 -14.11
N GLU A 5 -14.47 13.09 -13.35
CA GLU A 5 -14.72 12.26 -12.18
C GLU A 5 -14.87 10.82 -12.68
N GLY A 6 -13.75 10.12 -12.83
CA GLY A 6 -13.72 8.66 -12.91
C GLY A 6 -14.15 8.14 -11.55
N ALA A 7 -15.45 8.04 -11.34
CA ALA A 7 -16.03 7.53 -10.11
C ALA A 7 -15.47 6.13 -9.84
N PHE A 8 -14.58 6.05 -8.86
CA PHE A 8 -14.14 4.83 -8.23
C PHE A 8 -15.37 3.97 -7.94
N SER A 9 -15.52 2.82 -8.60
CA SER A 9 -16.63 1.93 -8.32
C SER A 9 -16.22 0.96 -7.22
N TRP A 10 -16.64 1.23 -5.98
CA TRP A 10 -16.54 0.31 -4.85
C TRP A 10 -17.38 -0.93 -5.14
N LYS A 11 -16.85 -1.87 -5.93
CA LYS A 11 -17.55 -3.08 -6.35
C LYS A 11 -16.87 -4.28 -5.70
N PRO A 12 -17.53 -4.92 -4.71
CA PRO A 12 -17.03 -6.16 -4.14
C PRO A 12 -16.97 -7.25 -5.21
N GLU A 13 -15.86 -7.97 -5.25
CA GLU A 13 -15.74 -9.23 -5.97
C GLU A 13 -16.64 -10.28 -5.30
N ASN A 14 -17.26 -11.16 -6.10
CA ASN A 14 -18.07 -12.25 -5.58
C ASN A 14 -17.22 -13.46 -5.13
N CYS A 15 -16.10 -13.16 -4.47
CA CYS A 15 -15.14 -14.13 -3.96
C CYS A 15 -14.92 -13.86 -2.48
N ASP A 16 -14.65 -14.91 -1.71
CA ASP A 16 -14.28 -14.78 -0.30
C ASP A 16 -12.86 -14.21 -0.18
N THR A 17 -12.59 -13.54 0.93
CA THR A 17 -11.27 -12.99 1.24
C THR A 17 -10.21 -14.09 1.22
N PRO A 18 -9.06 -13.90 0.53
CA PRO A 18 -8.00 -14.89 0.54
C PRO A 18 -7.53 -15.16 1.98
N LYS A 19 -7.07 -16.39 2.27
CA LYS A 19 -6.46 -16.70 3.58
C LYS A 19 -5.08 -16.04 3.67
N VAL A 20 -4.71 -15.57 4.86
CA VAL A 20 -3.33 -15.12 5.12
C VAL A 20 -2.44 -16.36 5.03
N ALA A 21 -1.34 -16.30 4.27
CA ALA A 21 -0.40 -17.40 4.21
C ALA A 21 0.32 -17.58 5.56
N GLU A 22 0.64 -18.82 5.94
CA GLU A 22 1.23 -19.15 7.24
C GLU A 22 2.61 -18.52 7.48
N CYS A 23 3.30 -18.11 6.40
CA CYS A 23 4.59 -17.44 6.47
C CYS A 23 4.52 -15.97 6.91
N PHE A 24 3.32 -15.39 7.05
CA PHE A 24 3.16 -14.01 7.52
C PHE A 24 3.18 -13.94 9.04
N THR A 25 3.82 -12.90 9.57
CA THR A 25 3.77 -12.57 11.00
C THR A 25 2.90 -11.32 11.20
N LYS A 26 1.98 -11.35 12.17
CA LYS A 26 1.17 -10.18 12.51
C LYS A 26 2.05 -9.13 13.19
N VAL A 27 2.24 -7.99 12.53
CA VAL A 27 3.08 -6.88 13.04
C VAL A 27 2.30 -5.78 13.75
N ALA A 28 1.00 -5.62 13.45
CA ALA A 28 0.15 -4.62 14.06
C ALA A 28 -1.33 -5.04 14.03
N GLU A 29 -2.09 -4.56 15.02
CA GLU A 29 -3.55 -4.68 15.07
C GLU A 29 -4.11 -3.45 15.78
N THR A 30 -5.07 -2.77 15.14
CA THR A 30 -5.69 -1.56 15.66
C THR A 30 -7.16 -1.53 15.28
N LYS A 31 -8.00 -0.97 16.16
CA LYS A 31 -9.41 -0.71 15.88
C LYS A 31 -9.61 0.77 15.54
N PHE A 32 -10.24 1.04 14.41
CA PHE A 32 -10.61 2.39 14.00
C PHE A 32 -12.12 2.57 14.13
N ALA A 33 -12.55 3.71 14.68
CA ALA A 33 -13.96 4.06 14.83
C ALA A 33 -14.55 4.68 13.55
N ILE A 34 -14.17 4.16 12.38
CA ILE A 34 -14.63 4.61 11.06
C ILE A 34 -14.94 3.41 10.18
N LYS A 35 -15.72 3.62 9.12
CA LYS A 35 -16.04 2.58 8.13
C LYS A 35 -14.81 2.27 7.26
N VAL A 36 -14.74 1.05 6.73
CA VAL A 36 -13.65 0.62 5.83
C VAL A 36 -13.54 1.52 4.58
N GLU A 37 -14.66 1.93 4.01
CA GLU A 37 -14.69 2.87 2.86
C GLU A 37 -14.08 4.23 3.22
N GLU A 38 -14.39 4.75 4.41
CA GLU A 38 -13.86 6.01 4.90
C GLU A 38 -12.36 5.89 5.20
N PHE A 39 -11.93 4.77 5.81
CA PHE A 39 -10.52 4.44 5.99
C PHE A 39 -9.76 4.45 4.66
N PHE A 40 -10.29 3.78 3.64
CA PHE A 40 -9.67 3.77 2.31
C PHE A 40 -9.58 5.18 1.73
N ASN A 41 -10.66 5.95 1.78
CA ASN A 41 -10.69 7.31 1.25
C ASN A 41 -9.68 8.23 1.93
N LEU A 42 -9.52 8.12 3.25
CA LEU A 42 -8.62 8.97 4.04
C LEU A 42 -7.14 8.62 3.89
N PHE A 43 -6.81 7.33 3.71
CA PHE A 43 -5.43 6.85 3.82
C PHE A 43 -4.84 6.26 2.54
N LEU A 44 -5.68 5.74 1.64
CA LEU A 44 -5.22 4.89 0.54
C LEU A 44 -5.64 5.38 -0.85
N SER A 45 -6.77 6.08 -0.96
CA SER A 45 -7.28 6.59 -2.24
C SER A 45 -6.30 7.57 -2.91
N ASP A 46 -6.51 7.85 -4.19
CA ASP A 46 -5.72 8.87 -4.91
C ASP A 46 -5.89 10.28 -4.30
N ASN A 47 -7.05 10.55 -3.68
CA ASN A 47 -7.30 11.79 -2.95
C ASN A 47 -6.48 11.88 -1.64
N ALA A 48 -6.06 10.74 -1.08
CA ALA A 48 -5.23 10.65 0.11
C ALA A 48 -3.73 10.86 -0.17
N VAL A 49 -3.30 11.05 -1.42
CA VAL A 49 -1.86 11.14 -1.79
C VAL A 49 -1.10 12.20 -0.99
N ASN A 50 -1.76 13.31 -0.62
CA ASN A 50 -1.16 14.35 0.20
C ASN A 50 -0.90 13.90 1.64
N PHE A 51 -1.80 13.09 2.22
CA PHE A 51 -1.58 12.46 3.51
C PHE A 51 -0.40 11.48 3.43
N VAL A 52 -0.38 10.60 2.42
CA VAL A 52 0.67 9.60 2.22
C VAL A 52 2.04 10.27 2.04
N LYS A 53 2.13 11.29 1.17
CA LYS A 53 3.34 12.09 0.99
C LYS A 53 3.81 12.76 2.29
N SER A 54 2.86 13.28 3.07
CA SER A 54 3.18 13.89 4.37
C SER A 54 3.66 12.86 5.40
N PHE A 55 3.12 11.64 5.36
CA PHE A 55 3.57 10.52 6.17
C PHE A 55 5.01 10.13 5.83
N HIS A 56 5.32 9.88 4.56
CA HIS A 56 6.69 9.57 4.10
C HIS A 56 7.69 10.67 4.49
N ARG A 57 7.31 11.95 4.33
CA ARG A 57 8.15 13.07 4.79
C ARG A 57 8.44 13.03 6.29
N ARG A 58 7.48 12.62 7.13
CA ARG A 58 7.69 12.47 8.59
C ARG A 58 8.59 11.28 8.93
N CYS A 59 8.59 10.24 8.10
CA CYS A 59 9.53 9.12 8.19
C CYS A 59 10.95 9.49 7.76
N GLY A 60 11.14 10.67 7.15
CA GLY A 60 12.42 11.14 6.64
C GLY A 60 12.68 10.75 5.17
N ASP A 61 11.66 10.19 4.52
CA ASP A 61 11.77 9.70 3.14
C ASP A 61 11.89 10.85 2.16
N LYS A 62 12.61 10.57 1.07
CA LYS A 62 12.86 11.52 -0.03
C LYS A 62 12.36 10.96 -1.35
N GLU A 63 12.24 11.86 -2.33
CA GLU A 63 11.90 11.52 -3.72
C GLU A 63 10.61 10.70 -3.88
N PHE A 64 9.65 10.87 -2.96
CA PHE A 64 8.38 10.16 -2.99
C PHE A 64 7.62 10.39 -4.30
N LYS A 65 7.30 9.30 -4.99
CA LYS A 65 6.46 9.22 -6.17
C LYS A 65 5.41 8.14 -5.95
N CYS A 66 4.17 8.41 -6.35
CA CYS A 66 3.05 7.50 -6.26
C CYS A 66 2.23 7.64 -7.53
N SER A 67 1.98 6.54 -8.24
CA SER A 67 1.02 6.54 -9.34
C SER A 67 -0.41 6.59 -8.78
N SER A 68 -1.35 7.00 -9.61
CA SER A 68 -2.78 6.78 -9.35
C SER A 68 -3.09 5.28 -9.39
N TRP A 69 -4.16 4.88 -8.70
CA TRP A 69 -4.69 3.52 -8.82
C TRP A 69 -5.18 3.26 -10.25
N CYS A 70 -4.77 2.13 -10.82
CA CYS A 70 -5.28 1.66 -12.09
C CYS A 70 -5.94 0.28 -11.95
N PRO A 71 -7.04 0.01 -12.67
CA PRO A 71 -7.64 -1.32 -12.70
C PRO A 71 -6.65 -2.36 -13.26
N HIS A 72 -6.67 -3.56 -12.70
CA HIS A 72 -5.83 -4.67 -13.14
C HIS A 72 -6.64 -5.98 -13.15
N ASP A 73 -6.67 -6.65 -14.31
CA ASP A 73 -7.55 -7.79 -14.60
C ASP A 73 -7.52 -8.92 -13.55
N LYS A 74 -6.36 -9.13 -12.91
CA LYS A 74 -6.15 -10.22 -11.94
C LYS A 74 -6.10 -9.80 -10.47
N PHE A 75 -5.85 -8.52 -10.20
CA PHE A 75 -5.46 -8.05 -8.85
C PHE A 75 -6.40 -6.97 -8.31
N GLY A 76 -7.52 -6.73 -8.98
CA GLY A 76 -8.43 -5.63 -8.69
C GLY A 76 -7.83 -4.32 -9.17
N HIS A 77 -7.01 -3.69 -8.34
CA HIS A 77 -6.34 -2.43 -8.65
C HIS A 77 -4.89 -2.46 -8.20
N VAL A 78 -4.02 -1.80 -8.95
CA VAL A 78 -2.60 -1.68 -8.64
C VAL A 78 -2.14 -0.23 -8.71
N ARG A 79 -1.07 0.08 -7.99
CA ARG A 79 -0.30 1.31 -8.14
C ARG A 79 1.15 1.07 -7.77
N ASP A 80 2.01 1.91 -8.29
CA ASP A 80 3.44 1.89 -7.98
C ASP A 80 3.80 3.06 -7.07
N VAL A 81 4.59 2.77 -6.04
CA VAL A 81 5.14 3.76 -5.10
C VAL A 81 6.66 3.61 -5.08
N SER A 82 7.37 4.74 -5.07
CA SER A 82 8.82 4.75 -4.90
C SER A 82 9.27 5.91 -4.03
N PHE A 83 10.28 5.68 -3.21
CA PHE A 83 10.87 6.67 -2.32
C PHE A 83 12.26 6.21 -1.89
N GLN A 84 13.03 7.13 -1.31
CA GLN A 84 14.30 6.85 -0.66
C GLN A 84 14.13 6.92 0.85
N HIS A 85 14.34 5.82 1.56
CA HIS A 85 14.23 5.76 3.02
C HIS A 85 15.61 5.98 3.67
N PRO A 86 15.72 6.69 4.81
CA PRO A 86 16.99 6.88 5.48
C PRO A 86 17.44 5.62 6.24
N ILE A 87 18.61 5.08 5.90
CA ILE A 87 19.18 3.91 6.58
C ILE A 87 20.31 4.30 7.52
N LYS A 88 20.32 3.66 8.70
CA LYS A 88 21.40 3.77 9.67
C LYS A 88 22.33 2.57 9.55
N ILE A 89 23.12 2.53 8.48
CA ILE A 89 24.20 1.56 8.33
C ILE A 89 25.57 2.23 8.58
N TYR A 90 26.47 1.50 9.25
CA TYR A 90 27.80 2.01 9.64
C TYR A 90 28.75 2.21 8.44
N PHE A 91 28.47 1.52 7.33
CA PHE A 91 29.23 1.56 6.09
C PHE A 91 28.27 1.40 4.90
N GLY A 92 28.25 2.34 3.96
CA GLY A 92 27.42 2.27 2.75
C GLY A 92 26.57 3.52 2.48
N ALA A 93 25.53 3.36 1.66
CA ALA A 93 24.60 4.42 1.30
C ALA A 93 23.89 4.98 2.54
N LYS A 94 23.54 6.28 2.51
CA LYS A 94 22.78 6.94 3.58
C LYS A 94 21.27 6.79 3.42
N PHE A 95 20.85 6.36 2.23
CA PHE A 95 19.47 6.16 1.85
C PHE A 95 19.37 4.87 1.04
N ASP A 96 18.29 4.13 1.23
CA ASP A 96 17.90 3.02 0.37
C ASP A 96 16.77 3.40 -0.56
N SER A 97 16.86 2.96 -1.82
CA SER A 97 15.76 3.11 -2.78
C SER A 97 14.76 1.97 -2.60
N CYS A 98 13.52 2.33 -2.29
CA CYS A 98 12.37 1.45 -2.17
C CYS A 98 11.49 1.54 -3.42
N GLN A 99 11.12 0.39 -3.95
CA GLN A 99 10.11 0.25 -4.99
C GLN A 99 9.01 -0.67 -4.49
N GLU A 100 7.79 -0.16 -4.43
CA GLU A 100 6.62 -0.84 -3.90
C GLU A 100 5.55 -0.98 -4.98
N ALA A 101 5.11 -2.22 -5.21
CA ALA A 101 3.89 -2.49 -5.93
C ALA A 101 2.77 -2.69 -4.90
N GLN A 102 1.79 -1.80 -4.89
CA GLN A 102 0.63 -1.90 -4.01
C GLN A 102 -0.56 -2.40 -4.81
N LYS A 103 -1.31 -3.35 -4.25
CA LYS A 103 -2.54 -3.88 -4.82
C LYS A 103 -3.65 -3.86 -3.77
N PHE A 104 -4.88 -3.65 -4.19
CA PHE A 104 -6.02 -3.88 -3.31
C PHE A 104 -7.17 -4.54 -4.05
N GLY A 105 -7.91 -5.34 -3.29
CA GLY A 105 -9.16 -5.97 -3.70
C GLY A 105 -10.24 -5.75 -2.66
N ILE A 106 -11.47 -5.60 -3.11
CA ILE A 106 -12.66 -5.57 -2.25
C ILE A 106 -13.37 -6.89 -2.46
N TYR A 107 -13.54 -7.66 -1.39
CA TYR A 107 -14.12 -8.99 -1.41
C TYR A 107 -15.54 -8.98 -0.85
N ARG A 108 -16.21 -10.14 -0.90
CA ARG A 108 -17.54 -10.36 -0.31
C ARG A 108 -17.61 -9.76 1.11
N ASN A 109 -18.75 -9.17 1.45
CA ASN A 109 -18.99 -8.44 2.71
C ASN A 109 -18.16 -7.15 2.89
N SER A 110 -17.73 -6.53 1.79
CA SER A 110 -16.94 -5.28 1.79
C SER A 110 -15.61 -5.41 2.55
N HIS A 111 -15.03 -6.60 2.55
CA HIS A 111 -13.70 -6.83 3.10
C HIS A 111 -12.64 -6.25 2.16
N LEU A 112 -11.93 -5.24 2.64
CA LEU A 112 -10.80 -4.66 1.93
C LEU A 112 -9.53 -5.44 2.27
N VAL A 113 -8.80 -5.89 1.25
CA VAL A 113 -7.45 -6.40 1.42
C VAL A 113 -6.51 -5.53 0.62
N ILE A 114 -5.46 -5.05 1.28
CA ILE A 114 -4.35 -4.36 0.63
C ILE A 114 -3.13 -5.24 0.77
N GLU A 115 -2.39 -5.40 -0.31
CA GLU A 115 -1.14 -6.11 -0.32
C GLU A 115 -0.06 -5.22 -0.93
N THR A 116 1.15 -5.31 -0.42
CA THR A 116 2.29 -4.52 -0.87
C THR A 116 3.49 -5.43 -0.99
N SER A 117 4.11 -5.40 -2.16
CA SER A 117 5.39 -6.08 -2.43
C SER A 117 6.47 -5.01 -2.60
N GLN A 118 7.43 -4.99 -1.69
CA GLN A 118 8.51 -4.01 -1.66
C GLN A 118 9.85 -4.65 -2.00
N GLY A 119 10.55 -4.05 -2.97
CA GLY A 119 11.95 -4.30 -3.26
C GLY A 119 12.83 -3.17 -2.72
N ILE A 120 14.04 -3.51 -2.27
CA ILE A 120 15.02 -2.56 -1.73
C ILE A 120 16.36 -2.82 -2.43
N SER A 121 16.94 -1.83 -3.11
CA SER A 121 18.12 -2.05 -3.97
C SER A 121 19.48 -1.66 -3.38
N ASP A 122 19.52 -0.66 -2.49
CA ASP A 122 20.80 -0.03 -2.08
C ASP A 122 21.32 -0.53 -0.73
N VAL A 123 20.80 -1.67 -0.27
CA VAL A 123 21.22 -2.37 0.95
C VAL A 123 21.97 -3.66 0.60
N PRO A 124 22.88 -4.14 1.46
CA PRO A 124 23.50 -5.44 1.27
C PRO A 124 22.46 -6.54 1.08
N TYR A 125 22.64 -7.38 0.06
CA TYR A 125 21.72 -8.47 -0.31
C TYR A 125 20.30 -8.02 -0.69
N GLY A 126 20.10 -6.77 -1.09
CA GLY A 126 18.79 -6.26 -1.52
C GLY A 126 18.16 -7.05 -2.68
N ASP A 127 18.97 -7.72 -3.49
CA ASP A 127 18.55 -8.61 -4.56
C ASP A 127 18.11 -10.01 -4.09
N TYR A 128 18.39 -10.39 -2.84
CA TYR A 128 18.08 -11.72 -2.28
C TYR A 128 16.70 -11.79 -1.62
N PHE A 129 16.03 -10.65 -1.38
CA PHE A 129 14.76 -10.65 -0.68
C PHE A 129 13.78 -9.60 -1.20
N ARG A 130 12.51 -9.81 -0.87
CA ARG A 130 11.42 -8.84 -1.00
C ARG A 130 10.60 -8.88 0.27
N VAL A 131 9.97 -7.76 0.60
CA VAL A 131 9.10 -7.65 1.77
C VAL A 131 7.65 -7.63 1.29
N GLU A 132 6.88 -8.58 1.78
CA GLU A 132 5.44 -8.69 1.50
C GLU A 132 4.65 -8.25 2.73
N VAL A 133 3.72 -7.33 2.55
CA VAL A 133 2.82 -6.83 3.60
C VAL A 133 1.39 -7.03 3.15
N GLN A 134 0.55 -7.53 4.04
CA GLN A 134 -0.89 -7.63 3.82
C GLN A 134 -1.62 -6.92 4.97
N ALA A 135 -2.49 -5.97 4.63
CA ALA A 135 -3.34 -5.25 5.57
C ALA A 135 -4.81 -5.58 5.29
N ARG A 136 -5.57 -5.79 6.37
CA ARG A 136 -6.99 -6.12 6.34
C ARG A 136 -7.76 -5.20 7.28
N PRO A 137 -8.25 -4.06 6.79
CA PRO A 137 -9.18 -3.24 7.55
C PRO A 137 -10.49 -4.01 7.69
N GLU A 138 -10.75 -4.57 8.87
CA GLU A 138 -11.99 -5.27 9.18
C GLU A 138 -13.02 -4.32 9.78
N LEU A 139 -14.29 -4.55 9.46
CA LEU A 139 -15.40 -3.88 10.15
C LEU A 139 -15.51 -4.45 11.58
N PRO A 140 -15.82 -3.63 12.59
CA PRO A 140 -15.99 -4.08 13.97
C PRO A 140 -17.15 -5.06 14.16
#